data_AF-A0A497PEM6-F1
#
_entry.id   AF-A0A497PEM6-F1
#
_cell.length_a   1.000
_cell.length_b   1.000
_cell.length_c   1.000
_cell.angle_alpha   90.00
_cell.angle_beta   90.00
_cell.angle_gamma   90.00
#
_symmetry.space_group_name_H-M   'P 1'
#
loop_
_entity.id
_entity.type
_entity.pdbx_description
1 polymer ?
#
loop_
_entity_poly.entity_id
_entity_poly.type
_entity_poly.pdbx_seq_one_letter_code
_entity_poly.pdbx_strand_id
1 'polypeptide(L)'
;MSTREEKMKSVIDEEERKRLISEIARIKDVLDSFKYGLNFEEFADEIFKTIDRQTRVIKMLDERMREVIERVESLEAQLKEGIRVRVSGLATSAEAGETGEVEFVVEEKKEEEPESDVRDMSREELEREAAELEVKIAKLFEKENEYTEMELNDPAGAEEYAQKAAAARRMRAEAEARLKEIREQLE
;
A
#
# COMPACT_ATOMS: atom_id res chain seq x y z
N MET A 1 -46.47 -70.45 3.08
CA MET A 1 -45.29 -69.92 2.38
C MET A 1 -45.49 -68.41 2.20
N SER A 2 -45.21 -67.61 3.24
CA SER A 2 -45.21 -66.13 3.13
C SER A 2 -43.80 -65.71 2.72
N THR A 3 -43.69 -65.12 1.54
CA THR A 3 -42.43 -64.79 0.86
C THR A 3 -41.95 -63.43 1.32
N ARG A 4 -40.81 -63.41 2.02
CA ARG A 4 -39.74 -62.39 2.17
C ARG A 4 -40.07 -60.88 2.26
N GLU A 5 -41.06 -60.35 1.56
CA GLU A 5 -41.46 -58.94 1.55
C GLU A 5 -42.17 -58.50 2.85
N GLU A 6 -42.94 -59.40 3.49
CA GLU A 6 -43.59 -59.07 4.77
C GLU A 6 -42.60 -58.97 5.94
N LYS A 7 -41.44 -59.62 5.86
CA LYS A 7 -40.41 -59.58 6.91
C LYS A 7 -39.47 -58.37 6.81
N MET A 8 -39.40 -57.67 5.68
CA MET A 8 -38.61 -56.43 5.56
C MET A 8 -39.41 -55.17 5.94
N LYS A 9 -40.73 -55.25 6.06
CA LYS A 9 -41.58 -54.12 6.49
C LYS A 9 -41.53 -53.85 8.00
N SER A 10 -41.06 -54.78 8.84
CA SER A 10 -41.13 -54.66 10.30
C SER A 10 -39.85 -54.17 10.99
N VAL A 11 -38.81 -53.76 10.23
CA VAL A 11 -37.49 -53.38 10.78
C VAL A 11 -37.09 -51.95 10.41
N ILE A 12 -38.03 -51.15 9.90
CA ILE A 12 -37.83 -49.71 9.78
C ILE A 12 -38.81 -49.10 10.77
N ASP A 13 -38.30 -48.75 11.94
CA ASP A 13 -39.05 -48.00 12.94
C ASP A 13 -39.58 -46.72 12.26
N GLU A 14 -40.91 -46.62 12.15
CA GLU A 14 -41.57 -45.53 11.43
C GLU A 14 -41.25 -44.17 12.06
N GLU A 15 -40.90 -44.15 13.35
CA GLU A 15 -40.43 -42.96 14.05
C GLU A 15 -39.03 -42.56 13.59
N GLU A 16 -38.11 -43.52 13.48
CA GLU A 16 -36.76 -43.31 12.95
C GLU A 16 -36.80 -42.84 11.49
N ARG A 17 -37.71 -43.41 10.69
CA ARG A 17 -37.93 -42.95 9.31
C ARG A 17 -38.41 -41.50 9.25
N LYS A 18 -39.34 -41.09 10.12
CA LYS A 18 -39.81 -39.70 10.21
C LYS A 18 -38.70 -38.76 10.67
N ARG A 19 -37.89 -39.17 11.65
CA ARG A 19 -36.71 -38.41 12.11
C ARG A 19 -35.71 -38.22 10.97
N LEU A 20 -35.35 -39.28 10.27
CA LEU A 20 -34.44 -39.23 9.12
C LEU A 20 -34.96 -38.33 8.00
N ILE A 21 -36.26 -38.39 7.67
CA ILE A 21 -36.87 -37.50 6.67
C ILE A 21 -36.80 -36.04 7.13
N SER A 22 -37.01 -35.75 8.41
CA SER A 22 -36.92 -34.39 8.95
C SER A 22 -35.48 -33.85 8.98
N GLU A 23 -34.49 -34.71 9.25
CA GLU A 23 -33.08 -34.36 9.18
C GLU A 23 -32.64 -34.11 7.75
N ILE A 24 -33.05 -34.96 6.80
CA ILE A 24 -32.80 -34.75 5.38
C ILE A 24 -33.46 -33.46 4.89
N ALA A 25 -34.67 -33.12 5.35
CA ALA A 25 -35.32 -31.87 5.02
C ALA A 25 -34.54 -30.66 5.56
N ARG A 26 -34.05 -30.71 6.80
CA ARG A 26 -33.18 -29.65 7.36
C ARG A 26 -31.86 -29.53 6.61
N ILE A 27 -31.21 -30.65 6.27
CA ILE A 27 -29.98 -30.66 5.47
C ILE A 27 -30.25 -30.08 4.09
N LYS A 28 -31.40 -30.40 3.49
CA LYS A 28 -31.83 -29.83 2.21
C LYS A 28 -32.10 -28.34 2.32
N ASP A 29 -32.76 -27.85 3.37
CA ASP A 29 -33.02 -26.42 3.58
C ASP A 29 -31.71 -25.66 3.83
N VAL A 30 -30.73 -26.29 4.51
CA VAL A 30 -29.37 -25.75 4.67
C VAL A 30 -28.64 -25.73 3.32
N LEU A 31 -28.70 -26.82 2.54
CA LEU A 31 -28.11 -26.87 1.19
C LEU A 31 -28.77 -25.88 0.21
N ASP A 32 -30.09 -25.72 0.29
CA ASP A 32 -30.84 -24.73 -0.47
C ASP A 32 -30.51 -23.32 0.05
N SER A 33 -30.21 -23.12 1.35
CA SER A 33 -29.67 -21.86 1.85
C SER A 33 -28.23 -21.59 1.38
N PHE A 34 -27.42 -22.61 1.08
CA PHE A 34 -26.13 -22.42 0.39
C PHE A 34 -26.32 -22.16 -1.11
N LYS A 35 -27.40 -22.69 -1.71
CA LYS A 35 -27.76 -22.47 -3.11
C LYS A 35 -28.44 -21.12 -3.37
N TYR A 36 -29.13 -20.57 -2.37
CA TYR A 36 -29.94 -19.34 -2.47
C TYR A 36 -29.50 -18.22 -1.51
N GLY A 37 -28.55 -18.44 -0.59
CA GLY A 37 -28.21 -17.51 0.50
C GLY A 37 -26.81 -16.88 0.45
N LEU A 38 -25.96 -17.25 -0.50
CA LEU A 38 -24.74 -16.51 -0.81
C LEU A 38 -24.58 -16.49 -2.33
N ASN A 39 -24.53 -15.30 -2.90
CA ASN A 39 -24.17 -15.08 -4.29
C ASN A 39 -22.75 -15.65 -4.48
N PHE A 40 -22.65 -16.93 -4.82
CA PHE A 40 -21.38 -17.62 -5.02
C PHE A 40 -20.54 -16.91 -6.11
N GLU A 41 -21.22 -16.22 -7.01
CA GLU A 41 -20.65 -15.29 -7.98
C GLU A 41 -20.02 -14.07 -7.32
N GLU A 42 -20.68 -13.38 -6.38
CA GLU A 42 -20.08 -12.26 -5.64
C GLU A 42 -18.92 -12.72 -4.77
N PHE A 43 -19.03 -13.88 -4.11
CA PHE A 43 -17.94 -14.46 -3.34
C PHE A 43 -16.74 -14.85 -4.22
N ALA A 44 -17.00 -15.47 -5.37
CA ALA A 44 -15.94 -15.79 -6.33
C ALA A 44 -15.30 -14.53 -6.89
N ASP A 45 -16.09 -13.49 -7.21
CA ASP A 45 -15.61 -12.20 -7.68
C ASP A 45 -14.75 -11.50 -6.62
N GLU A 46 -15.12 -11.56 -5.35
CA GLU A 46 -14.30 -11.04 -4.25
C GLU A 46 -12.98 -11.81 -4.12
N ILE A 47 -12.99 -13.14 -4.25
CA ILE A 47 -11.78 -13.95 -4.30
C ILE A 47 -10.90 -13.56 -5.50
N PHE A 48 -11.48 -13.42 -6.69
CA PHE A 48 -10.73 -13.03 -7.89
C PHE A 48 -10.16 -11.62 -7.78
N LYS A 49 -10.92 -10.64 -7.27
CA LYS A 49 -10.43 -9.29 -6.98
C LYS A 49 -9.26 -9.30 -6.01
N THR A 50 -9.33 -10.14 -4.98
CA THR A 50 -8.27 -10.28 -3.98
C THR A 50 -7.02 -10.91 -4.60
N ILE A 51 -7.18 -11.98 -5.38
CA ILE A 51 -6.07 -12.64 -6.08
C ILE A 51 -5.43 -11.68 -7.10
N ASP A 52 -6.21 -10.90 -7.84
CA ASP A 52 -5.72 -9.92 -8.79
C ASP A 52 -4.93 -8.80 -8.10
N ARG A 53 -5.43 -8.32 -6.96
CA ARG A 53 -4.72 -7.32 -6.12
C ARG A 53 -3.39 -7.90 -5.63
N GLN A 54 -3.40 -9.10 -5.06
CA GLN A 54 -2.19 -9.77 -4.60
C GLN A 54 -1.19 -10.01 -5.74
N THR A 55 -1.68 -10.39 -6.92
CA THR A 55 -0.84 -10.59 -8.11
C THR A 55 -0.16 -9.30 -8.56
N ARG A 56 -0.85 -8.16 -8.52
CA ARG A 56 -0.23 -6.85 -8.81
C ARG A 56 0.84 -6.49 -7.78
N VAL A 57 0.56 -6.70 -6.50
CA VAL A 57 1.52 -6.43 -5.41
C VAL A 57 2.77 -7.30 -5.57
N ILE A 58 2.62 -8.58 -5.90
CA ILE A 58 3.75 -9.49 -6.17
C ILE A 58 4.60 -9.00 -7.35
N LYS A 59 3.97 -8.52 -8.43
CA LYS A 59 4.71 -7.96 -9.57
C LYS A 59 5.48 -6.69 -9.20
N MET A 60 4.85 -5.78 -8.46
CA MET A 60 5.53 -4.57 -7.96
C MET A 60 6.68 -4.92 -7.00
N LEU A 61 6.50 -5.95 -6.18
CA LEU A 61 7.56 -6.44 -5.30
C LEU A 61 8.74 -7.00 -6.11
N ASP A 62 8.47 -7.78 -7.17
CA ASP A 62 9.52 -8.31 -8.07
C ASP A 62 10.30 -7.18 -8.76
N GLU A 63 9.61 -6.14 -9.25
CA GLU A 63 10.23 -4.95 -9.84
C GLU A 63 11.14 -4.23 -8.83
N ARG A 64 10.64 -3.98 -7.61
CA ARG A 64 11.42 -3.35 -6.54
C ARG A 64 12.61 -4.21 -6.11
N MET A 65 12.45 -5.54 -6.05
CA MET A 65 13.55 -6.44 -5.72
C MET A 65 14.66 -6.40 -6.78
N ARG A 66 14.30 -6.31 -8.07
CA ARG A 66 15.30 -6.09 -9.13
C ARG A 66 16.03 -4.77 -8.97
N GLU A 67 15.30 -3.69 -8.70
CA GLU A 67 15.92 -2.37 -8.47
C GLU A 67 16.88 -2.39 -7.26
N VAL A 68 16.49 -3.08 -6.17
CA VAL A 68 17.37 -3.27 -5.01
C VAL A 68 18.62 -4.05 -5.39
N ILE A 69 18.49 -5.13 -6.17
CA ILE A 69 19.65 -5.90 -6.64
C ILE A 69 20.57 -5.02 -7.49
N GLU A 70 20.04 -4.24 -8.44
CA GLU A 70 20.84 -3.32 -9.26
C GLU A 70 21.57 -2.28 -8.40
N ARG A 71 20.89 -1.71 -7.39
CA ARG A 71 21.52 -0.78 -6.45
C ARG A 71 22.64 -1.46 -5.66
N VAL A 72 22.43 -2.67 -5.17
CA VAL A 72 23.45 -3.43 -4.45
C VAL A 72 24.64 -3.74 -5.36
N GLU A 73 24.41 -4.18 -6.59
CA GLU A 73 25.47 -4.43 -7.57
C GLU A 73 26.26 -3.15 -7.89
N SER A 74 25.58 -2.01 -8.02
CA SER A 74 26.22 -0.72 -8.25
C SER A 74 27.08 -0.28 -7.05
N LEU A 75 26.59 -0.50 -5.83
CA LEU A 75 27.32 -0.21 -4.60
C LEU A 75 28.51 -1.15 -4.45
N GLU A 76 28.36 -2.44 -4.74
CA GLU A 76 29.47 -3.39 -4.76
C GLU A 76 30.54 -3.01 -5.79
N ALA A 77 30.13 -2.55 -6.98
CA ALA A 77 31.05 -2.08 -8.01
C ALA A 77 31.84 -0.85 -7.52
N GLN A 78 31.15 0.15 -6.96
CA GLN A 78 31.78 1.34 -6.37
C GLN A 78 32.71 0.98 -5.20
N LEU A 79 32.35 -0.02 -4.39
CA LEU A 79 33.17 -0.47 -3.27
C LEU A 79 34.42 -1.22 -3.75
N LYS A 80 34.30 -2.04 -4.80
CA LYS A 80 35.43 -2.74 -5.47
C LYS A 80 36.38 -1.78 -6.17
N GLU A 81 35.87 -0.67 -6.73
CA GLU A 81 36.69 0.38 -7.34
C GLU A 81 37.45 1.24 -6.31
N GLY A 82 37.11 1.12 -5.03
CA GLY A 82 37.79 1.79 -3.93
C GLY A 82 37.32 3.23 -3.77
N ILE A 83 36.65 3.51 -2.65
CA ILE A 83 36.20 4.86 -2.31
C ILE A 83 37.42 5.73 -2.01
N ARG A 84 37.76 6.65 -2.94
CA ARG A 84 38.85 7.62 -2.76
C ARG A 84 38.36 8.76 -1.86
N VAL A 85 38.30 8.50 -0.55
CA VAL A 85 37.93 9.51 0.45
C VAL A 85 39.04 10.57 0.54
N ARG A 86 38.75 11.80 0.09
CA ARG A 86 39.54 12.98 0.50
C ARG A 86 39.06 13.40 1.88
N VAL A 87 39.80 13.03 2.92
CA VAL A 87 39.61 13.59 4.25
C VAL A 87 40.20 15.01 4.23
N SER A 88 39.35 16.02 4.02
CA SER A 88 39.70 17.40 4.34
C SER A 88 39.73 17.52 5.86
N GLY A 89 40.94 17.44 6.42
CA GLY A 89 41.18 17.71 7.83
C GLY A 89 40.80 19.14 8.16
N LEU A 90 39.67 19.32 8.84
CA LEU A 90 39.32 20.55 9.53
C LEU A 90 40.22 20.65 10.77
N ALA A 91 41.34 21.35 10.62
CA ALA A 91 42.12 21.75 11.77
C ALA A 91 41.30 22.76 12.58
N THR A 92 40.99 22.36 13.81
CA THR A 92 40.93 23.18 15.04
C THR A 92 39.98 24.37 15.07
N SER A 93 38.84 24.21 15.76
CA SER A 93 38.32 25.02 16.89
C SER A 93 36.82 24.76 17.00
N ALA A 94 36.39 23.98 18.00
CA ALA A 94 35.96 24.42 19.33
C ALA A 94 34.45 24.74 19.36
N GLU A 95 33.79 24.05 20.30
CA GLU A 95 32.42 24.21 20.79
C GLU A 95 31.30 23.50 20.02
N ALA A 96 31.00 22.32 20.57
CA ALA A 96 29.76 21.59 20.43
C ALA A 96 28.63 22.30 21.19
N GLY A 97 27.42 22.19 20.65
CA GLY A 97 26.19 22.32 21.43
C GLY A 97 25.14 23.20 20.77
N GLU A 98 24.19 22.57 20.06
CA GLU A 98 22.74 22.77 20.20
C GLU A 98 22.03 22.10 19.01
N THR A 99 21.79 20.79 19.12
CA THR A 99 20.73 20.11 18.36
C THR A 99 19.41 20.43 19.04
N GLY A 100 18.73 21.48 18.60
CA GLY A 100 17.35 21.75 18.97
C GLY A 100 16.40 20.83 18.21
N GLU A 101 15.74 19.91 18.91
CA GLU A 101 14.56 19.24 18.39
C GLU A 101 13.44 20.28 18.26
N VAL A 102 13.05 20.58 17.02
CA VAL A 102 11.88 21.42 16.74
C VAL A 102 10.75 20.49 16.32
N GLU A 103 9.88 20.13 17.26
CA GLU A 103 8.58 19.52 16.96
C GLU A 103 7.68 20.59 16.30
N PHE A 104 7.48 20.49 14.99
CA PHE A 104 6.45 21.26 14.29
C PHE A 104 5.17 20.42 14.23
N VAL A 105 4.21 20.77 15.10
CA VAL A 105 2.82 20.32 14.99
C VAL A 105 2.22 20.97 13.75
N VAL A 106 1.95 20.17 12.73
CA VAL A 106 1.26 20.62 11.52
C VAL A 106 -0.23 20.68 11.83
N GLU A 107 -0.72 21.84 12.27
CA GLU A 107 -2.14 22.18 12.15
C GLU A 107 -2.45 22.48 10.67
N GLU A 108 -3.59 21.97 10.20
CA GLU A 108 -4.12 22.16 8.85
C GLU A 108 -4.34 23.65 8.54
N LYS A 109 -3.30 24.33 8.06
CA LYS A 109 -3.47 25.59 7.36
C LYS A 109 -3.84 25.31 5.91
N LYS A 110 -5.07 25.70 5.60
CA LYS A 110 -5.56 25.92 4.24
C LYS A 110 -4.75 27.09 3.66
N GLU A 111 -3.68 26.81 2.92
CA GLU A 111 -2.87 27.84 2.27
C GLU A 111 -3.06 27.82 0.76
N GLU A 112 -3.20 29.05 0.27
CA GLU A 112 -3.48 29.49 -1.09
C GLU A 112 -2.42 29.01 -2.08
N GLU A 113 -2.83 28.76 -3.32
CA GLU A 113 -1.93 28.52 -4.45
C GLU A 113 -1.06 29.78 -4.67
N PRO A 114 0.27 29.70 -4.61
CA PRO A 114 1.11 30.75 -5.15
C PRO A 114 1.21 30.53 -6.66
N GLU A 115 0.37 31.23 -7.42
CA GLU A 115 0.74 31.69 -8.76
C GLU A 115 1.95 32.62 -8.60
N SER A 116 3.14 32.15 -8.93
CA SER A 116 4.28 33.03 -9.14
C SER A 116 5.06 32.57 -10.35
N ASP A 117 4.99 33.38 -11.41
CA ASP A 117 5.81 33.33 -12.61
C ASP A 117 7.28 33.08 -12.25
N VAL A 118 7.80 31.91 -12.61
CA VAL A 118 9.18 31.43 -12.36
C VAL A 118 10.22 32.20 -13.21
N ARG A 119 9.93 33.42 -13.66
CA ARG A 119 10.74 34.11 -14.69
C ARG A 119 11.72 35.16 -14.16
N ASP A 120 11.66 35.53 -12.88
CA ASP A 120 12.51 36.59 -12.30
C ASP A 120 13.20 36.21 -10.96
N MET A 121 13.46 34.92 -10.71
CA MET A 121 14.14 34.49 -9.46
C MET A 121 15.66 34.46 -9.61
N SER A 122 16.37 34.90 -8.57
CA SER A 122 17.84 34.80 -8.52
C SER A 122 18.30 33.36 -8.32
N ARG A 123 19.52 33.04 -8.76
CA ARG A 123 20.08 31.67 -8.67
C ARG A 123 20.08 31.10 -7.25
N GLU A 124 20.37 31.92 -6.24
CA GLU A 124 20.32 31.51 -4.83
C GLU A 124 18.88 31.22 -4.36
N GLU A 125 17.88 31.92 -4.89
CA GLU A 125 16.46 31.67 -4.57
C GLU A 125 15.96 30.39 -5.23
N LEU A 126 16.37 30.12 -6.47
CA LEU A 126 16.08 28.85 -7.17
C LEU A 126 16.73 27.64 -6.47
N GLU A 127 17.96 27.76 -5.97
CA GLU A 127 18.61 26.70 -5.19
C GLU A 127 17.91 26.44 -3.85
N ARG A 128 17.42 27.49 -3.17
CA ARG A 128 16.61 27.32 -1.95
C ARG A 128 15.27 26.67 -2.23
N GLU A 129 14.55 27.13 -3.25
CA GLU A 129 13.27 26.53 -3.63
C GLU A 129 13.44 25.07 -4.04
N ALA A 130 14.52 24.72 -4.74
CA ALA A 130 14.85 23.32 -5.05
C ALA A 130 15.07 22.50 -3.76
N ALA A 131 15.87 22.98 -2.81
CA ALA A 131 16.10 22.27 -1.55
C ALA A 131 14.82 22.09 -0.72
N GLU A 132 13.96 23.11 -0.68
CA GLU A 132 12.66 23.04 -0.01
C GLU A 132 11.71 22.05 -0.68
N LEU A 133 11.70 22.01 -2.01
CA LEU A 133 10.93 21.03 -2.79
C LEU A 133 11.44 19.60 -2.57
N GLU A 134 12.75 19.38 -2.45
CA GLU A 134 13.31 18.05 -2.11
C GLU A 134 12.81 17.54 -0.76
N VAL A 135 12.84 18.41 0.26
CA VAL A 135 12.32 18.07 1.60
C VAL A 135 10.81 17.81 1.55
N LYS A 136 10.06 18.60 0.77
CA LYS A 136 8.61 18.41 0.59
C LYS A 136 8.29 17.09 -0.12
N ILE A 137 9.06 16.73 -1.15
CA ILE A 137 8.93 15.46 -1.88
C ILE A 137 9.20 14.27 -0.94
N ALA A 138 10.26 14.35 -0.13
CA ALA A 138 10.59 13.30 0.84
C ALA A 138 9.45 13.08 1.85
N LYS A 139 8.90 14.17 2.41
CA LYS A 139 7.77 14.09 3.34
C LYS A 139 6.48 13.55 2.69
N LEU A 140 6.21 13.92 1.45
CA LEU A 140 5.05 13.39 0.71
C LEU A 140 5.22 11.90 0.41
N PHE A 141 6.44 11.45 0.15
CA PHE A 141 6.77 10.03 -0.03
C PHE A 141 6.56 9.22 1.26
N GLU A 142 7.02 9.74 2.40
CA GLU A 142 6.79 9.12 3.72
C GLU A 142 5.29 8.98 4.01
N LYS A 143 4.50 10.05 3.79
CA LYS A 143 3.04 10.02 3.98
C LYS A 143 2.33 9.06 3.02
N GLU A 144 2.77 8.97 1.77
CA GLU A 144 2.22 7.99 0.83
C GLU A 144 2.43 6.56 1.34
N ASN A 145 3.64 6.25 1.83
CA ASN A 145 3.93 4.93 2.40
C ASN A 145 3.10 4.67 3.65
N GLU A 146 2.99 5.64 4.56
CA GLU A 146 2.18 5.51 5.77
C GLU A 146 0.72 5.20 5.44
N TYR A 147 0.09 5.92 4.50
CA TYR A 147 -1.28 5.64 4.09
C TYR A 147 -1.42 4.28 3.39
N THR A 148 -0.41 3.86 2.63
CA THR A 148 -0.41 2.53 1.98
C THR A 148 -0.32 1.42 3.03
N GLU A 149 0.48 1.61 4.08
CA GLU A 149 0.57 0.69 5.21
C GLU A 149 -0.73 0.66 6.03
N MET A 150 -1.38 1.80 6.24
CA MET A 150 -2.69 1.88 6.91
C MET A 150 -3.79 1.19 6.08
N GLU A 151 -3.79 1.33 4.75
CA GLU A 151 -4.71 0.59 3.86
C GLU A 151 -4.58 -0.93 4.03
N LEU A 152 -3.36 -1.43 4.19
CA LEU A 152 -3.07 -2.86 4.38
C LEU A 152 -3.48 -3.38 5.75
N ASN A 153 -3.40 -2.53 6.78
CA ASN A 153 -3.62 -2.92 8.18
C ASN A 153 -5.03 -2.63 8.69
N ASP A 154 -5.77 -1.69 8.10
CA ASP A 154 -7.14 -1.33 8.45
C ASP A 154 -8.10 -1.43 7.23
N PRO A 155 -8.77 -2.58 7.05
CA PRO A 155 -9.68 -2.81 5.93
C PRO A 155 -10.96 -1.96 5.98
N ALA A 156 -11.33 -1.40 7.14
CA ALA A 156 -12.52 -0.56 7.26
C ALA A 156 -12.30 0.85 6.68
N GLY A 157 -11.08 1.37 6.81
CA GLY A 157 -10.65 2.67 6.27
C GLY A 157 -9.89 2.58 4.93
N ALA A 158 -9.72 1.39 4.36
CA ALA A 158 -8.83 1.15 3.21
C ALA A 158 -9.11 2.08 2.01
N GLU A 159 -10.39 2.36 1.70
CA GLU A 159 -10.73 3.23 0.58
C GLU A 159 -10.36 4.70 0.84
N GLU A 160 -10.46 5.17 2.09
CA GLU A 160 -10.06 6.52 2.49
C GLU A 160 -8.53 6.68 2.48
N TYR A 161 -7.80 5.69 3.00
CA TYR A 161 -6.34 5.67 2.96
C TYR A 161 -5.80 5.59 1.52
N ALA A 162 -6.43 4.79 0.65
CA ALA A 162 -6.10 4.73 -0.77
C ALA A 162 -6.28 6.10 -1.46
N GLN A 163 -7.35 6.83 -1.14
CA GLN A 163 -7.57 8.19 -1.66
C GLN A 163 -6.51 9.18 -1.15
N LYS A 164 -6.14 9.11 0.13
CA LYS A 164 -5.09 9.97 0.72
C LYS A 164 -3.71 9.66 0.14
N ALA A 165 -3.38 8.38 -0.06
CA ALA A 165 -2.15 7.95 -0.74
C ALA A 165 -2.12 8.46 -2.19
N ALA A 166 -3.24 8.37 -2.92
CA ALA A 166 -3.34 8.88 -4.28
C ALA A 166 -3.18 10.41 -4.34
N ALA A 167 -3.73 11.15 -3.38
CA ALA A 167 -3.55 12.60 -3.27
C ALA A 167 -2.09 12.98 -2.99
N ALA A 168 -1.44 12.30 -2.02
CA ALA A 168 -0.03 12.50 -1.71
C ALA A 168 0.87 12.24 -2.93
N ARG A 169 0.57 11.18 -3.70
CA ARG A 169 1.28 10.83 -4.94
C ARG A 169 1.14 11.92 -6.01
N ARG A 170 -0.06 12.48 -6.19
CA ARG A 170 -0.28 13.59 -7.15
C ARG A 170 0.49 14.84 -6.76
N MET A 171 0.41 15.25 -5.50
CA MET A 171 1.16 16.39 -4.97
C MET A 171 2.68 16.18 -5.10
N ARG A 172 3.16 14.94 -4.91
CA ARG A 172 4.57 14.61 -5.12
C ARG A 172 4.97 14.75 -6.58
N ALA A 173 4.17 14.23 -7.51
CA ALA A 173 4.45 14.35 -8.95
C ALA A 173 4.48 15.80 -9.42
N GLU A 174 3.59 16.65 -8.90
CA GLU A 174 3.60 18.11 -9.16
C GLU A 174 4.86 18.78 -8.61
N ALA A 175 5.27 18.44 -7.37
CA ALA A 175 6.49 18.96 -6.77
C ALA A 175 7.76 18.49 -7.51
N GLU A 176 7.80 17.23 -7.96
CA GLU A 176 8.88 16.67 -8.79
C GLU A 176 8.96 17.38 -10.16
N ALA A 177 7.82 17.68 -10.78
CA ALA A 177 7.77 18.42 -12.04
C ALA A 177 8.33 19.85 -11.87
N ARG A 178 7.89 20.56 -10.83
CA ARG A 178 8.39 21.91 -10.50
C ARG A 178 9.88 21.91 -10.16
N LEU A 179 10.34 20.93 -9.40
CA LEU A 179 11.76 20.77 -9.10
C LEU A 179 12.59 20.50 -10.36
N LYS A 180 12.05 19.73 -11.31
CA LYS A 180 12.69 19.51 -12.61
C LYS A 180 12.80 20.80 -13.41
N GLU A 181 11.74 21.60 -13.47
CA GLU A 181 11.76 22.92 -14.14
C GLU A 181 12.80 23.86 -13.52
N ILE A 182 12.88 23.92 -12.18
CA ILE A 182 13.87 24.75 -11.47
C ILE A 182 15.30 24.26 -11.74
N ARG A 183 15.53 22.93 -11.73
CA ARG A 183 16.84 22.37 -12.06
C ARG A 183 17.26 22.65 -13.50
N GLU A 184 16.34 22.58 -14.46
CA GLU A 184 16.58 22.95 -15.86
C GLU A 184 16.91 24.44 -16.04
N GLN A 185 16.48 25.32 -15.11
CA GLN A 185 16.83 26.74 -15.11
C GLN A 185 18.18 27.03 -14.41
N LEU A 186 18.66 26.11 -13.57
CA LEU A 186 19.95 26.21 -12.86
C LEU A 186 21.13 25.64 -13.66
N GLU A 187 20.86 24.76 -14.64
CA GLU A 187 21.81 24.23 -15.63
C GLU A 187 22.11 25.21 -16.77
#